data_AF-A0A1F3BHF6-F1
#
_entry.id   AF-A0A1F3BHF6-F1
#
_cell.length_a   1.000
_cell.length_b   1.000
_cell.length_c   1.000
_cell.angle_alpha   90.00
_cell.angle_beta   90.00
_cell.angle_gamma   90.00
#
_symmetry.space_group_name_H-M   'P 1'
#
loop_
_entity.id
_entity.type
_entity.pdbx_description
1 polymer ?
#
loop_
_entity_poly.entity_id
_entity_poly.type
_entity_poly.pdbx_seq_one_letter_code
_entity_poly.pdbx_strand_id
1 'polypeptide(L)'
;MQNVQLSPRRFAIAAVFSVIVFTSKAFAPAPFKDSFVIVQALLLGLAGLLIAPFGATLVSTIAGLLLAGWSPGLGIFSVSFSILYGLMLDVSLLVLHPLRETGRLDARRFTFAVTLSTVAIGAIAYSVTLALRLLPRNLGVEVVVLVFGGITGTIGGYLGVLIWRRIGTYLQR
;
A
#
# COMPACT_ATOMS: atom_id res chain seq x y z
N MET A 1 -6.39 -32.60 1.88
CA MET A 1 -6.06 -31.28 1.28
C MET A 1 -7.32 -30.44 1.36
N GLN A 2 -7.45 -29.62 2.40
CA GLN A 2 -8.66 -28.83 2.66
C GLN A 2 -8.77 -27.72 1.63
N ASN A 3 -9.86 -27.76 0.87
CA ASN A 3 -10.24 -26.72 -0.09
C ASN A 3 -10.26 -25.37 0.62
N VAL A 4 -9.28 -24.54 0.25
CA VAL A 4 -9.23 -23.12 0.56
C VAL A 4 -10.41 -22.46 -0.16
N GLN A 5 -11.60 -22.51 0.44
CA GLN A 5 -12.76 -21.74 -0.02
C GLN A 5 -12.54 -20.26 0.34
N LEU A 6 -11.56 -19.64 -0.32
CA LEU A 6 -11.43 -18.20 -0.37
C LEU A 6 -12.60 -17.68 -1.20
N SER A 7 -13.55 -17.00 -0.54
CA SER A 7 -14.74 -16.42 -1.18
C SER A 7 -14.35 -15.67 -2.47
N PRO A 8 -14.94 -16.00 -3.64
CA PRO A 8 -14.63 -15.38 -4.94
C PRO A 8 -14.64 -13.85 -4.91
N ARG A 9 -15.47 -13.27 -4.04
CA ARG A 9 -15.56 -11.82 -3.78
C ARG A 9 -14.23 -11.22 -3.32
N ARG A 10 -13.44 -11.92 -2.50
CA ARG A 10 -12.15 -11.43 -1.99
C ARG A 10 -11.13 -11.31 -3.11
N PHE A 11 -11.07 -12.29 -4.01
CA PHE A 11 -10.22 -12.23 -5.19
C PHE A 11 -10.64 -11.14 -6.17
N ALA A 12 -11.95 -10.95 -6.38
CA ALA A 12 -12.45 -9.87 -7.22
C ALA A 12 -12.05 -8.49 -6.67
N ILE A 13 -12.18 -8.27 -5.36
CA ILE A 13 -11.74 -7.02 -4.70
C ILE A 13 -10.22 -6.84 -4.86
N ALA A 14 -9.45 -7.90 -4.60
CA ALA A 14 -7.99 -7.84 -4.73
C ALA A 14 -7.57 -7.52 -6.17
N ALA A 15 -8.18 -8.16 -7.17
CA ALA A 15 -7.90 -7.91 -8.58
C ALA A 15 -8.25 -6.47 -8.98
N VAL A 16 -9.45 -5.99 -8.62
CA VAL A 16 -9.88 -4.62 -8.93
C VAL A 16 -8.94 -3.59 -8.27
N PHE A 17 -8.61 -3.76 -6.99
CA PHE A 17 -7.70 -2.84 -6.32
C PHE A 17 -6.31 -2.86 -6.93
N SER A 18 -5.81 -4.04 -7.31
CA SER A 18 -4.50 -4.18 -7.95
C SER A 18 -4.45 -3.49 -9.31
N VAL A 19 -5.51 -3.63 -10.11
CA VAL A 19 -5.63 -2.97 -11.42
C VAL A 19 -5.69 -1.45 -11.25
N ILE A 20 -6.45 -0.95 -10.26
CA ILE A 20 -6.50 0.50 -9.98
C ILE A 20 -5.12 1.04 -9.56
N VAL A 21 -4.40 0.32 -8.69
CA VAL A 21 -3.02 0.68 -8.30
C VAL A 21 -2.11 0.66 -9.52
N PHE A 22 -2.21 -0.37 -10.36
CA PHE A 22 -1.42 -0.50 -11.58
C PHE A 22 -1.68 0.66 -12.53
N THR A 23 -2.93 0.92 -12.91
CA THR A 23 -3.29 2.02 -13.83
C THR A 23 -2.84 3.38 -13.27
N SER A 24 -2.97 3.60 -11.96
CA SER A 24 -2.53 4.84 -11.31
C SER A 24 -1.02 5.08 -11.44
N LYS A 25 -0.20 4.01 -11.49
CA LYS A 25 1.27 4.11 -11.59
C LYS A 25 1.83 3.92 -13.00
N ALA A 26 1.18 3.11 -13.83
CA ALA A 26 1.63 2.76 -15.18
C ALA A 26 1.54 3.94 -16.15
N PHE A 27 0.53 4.81 -15.96
CA PHE A 27 0.27 5.96 -16.84
C PHE A 27 0.80 7.30 -16.31
N ALA A 28 1.40 7.33 -15.11
CA ALA A 28 1.94 8.55 -14.54
C ALA A 28 3.36 8.85 -15.11
N PRO A 29 3.61 10.03 -15.72
CA PRO A 29 4.96 10.47 -16.08
C PRO A 29 5.79 10.74 -14.81
N ALA A 30 7.11 10.48 -14.83
CA ALA A 30 8.00 10.85 -13.73
C ALA A 30 8.12 12.40 -13.72
N PRO A 31 7.48 13.13 -12.78
CA PRO A 31 7.59 13.02 -11.32
C PRO A 31 6.27 12.81 -10.57
N PHE A 32 5.16 12.55 -11.28
CA PHE A 32 3.85 12.30 -10.69
C PHE A 32 3.69 10.89 -10.13
N LYS A 33 4.55 9.95 -10.55
CA LYS A 33 4.59 8.56 -10.04
C LYS A 33 4.64 8.49 -8.51
N ASP A 34 5.30 9.45 -7.86
CA ASP A 34 5.45 9.50 -6.40
C ASP A 34 4.20 10.06 -5.69
N SER A 35 3.41 10.90 -6.38
CA SER A 35 2.14 11.43 -5.84
C SER A 35 1.05 10.36 -5.79
N PHE A 36 1.08 9.37 -6.69
CA PHE A 36 0.13 8.26 -6.71
C PHE A 36 0.35 7.23 -5.59
N VAL A 37 1.40 7.40 -4.76
CA VAL A 37 1.58 6.63 -3.51
C VAL A 37 0.39 6.81 -2.57
N ILE A 38 -0.31 7.96 -2.62
CA ILE A 38 -1.53 8.20 -1.82
C ILE A 38 -2.61 7.16 -2.15
N VAL A 39 -2.88 6.96 -3.45
CA VAL A 39 -3.91 6.02 -3.93
C VAL A 39 -3.51 4.58 -3.61
N GLN A 40 -2.23 4.26 -3.75
CA GLN A 40 -1.70 2.95 -3.39
C GLN A 40 -1.85 2.68 -1.88
N ALA A 41 -1.41 3.61 -1.03
CA ALA A 41 -1.50 3.49 0.43
C ALA A 41 -2.93 3.33 0.92
N LEU A 42 -3.85 4.10 0.31
CA LEU A 42 -5.28 3.99 0.53
C LEU A 42 -5.81 2.59 0.20
N LEU A 43 -5.56 2.12 -1.02
CA LEU A 43 -6.11 0.86 -1.52
C LEU A 43 -5.54 -0.35 -0.79
N LEU A 44 -4.24 -0.35 -0.48
CA LEU A 44 -3.63 -1.42 0.32
C LEU A 44 -4.15 -1.42 1.75
N GLY A 45 -4.31 -0.24 2.37
CA GLY A 45 -4.88 -0.14 3.71
C GLY A 45 -6.30 -0.67 3.77
N LEU A 46 -7.13 -0.34 2.79
CA LEU A 46 -8.48 -0.90 2.66
C LEU A 46 -8.46 -2.41 2.38
N ALA A 47 -7.54 -2.89 1.52
CA ALA A 47 -7.39 -4.30 1.21
C ALA A 47 -7.04 -5.12 2.45
N GLY A 48 -6.09 -4.65 3.27
CA GLY A 48 -5.69 -5.30 4.52
C GLY A 48 -6.84 -5.42 5.53
N LEU A 49 -7.74 -4.42 5.56
CA LEU A 49 -8.95 -4.47 6.40
C LEU A 49 -10.05 -5.37 5.83
N LEU A 50 -10.27 -5.35 4.51
CA LEU A 50 -11.32 -6.12 3.83
C LEU A 50 -10.98 -7.61 3.69
N ILE A 51 -9.69 -7.93 3.56
CA ILE A 51 -9.18 -9.27 3.26
C ILE A 51 -8.12 -9.63 4.31
N ALA A 52 -8.48 -9.51 5.59
CA ALA A 52 -7.60 -9.96 6.67
C ALA A 52 -7.32 -11.47 6.57
N PRO A 53 -6.09 -11.95 6.83
CA PRO A 53 -4.93 -11.19 7.34
C PRO A 53 -3.91 -10.69 6.29
N PHE A 54 -3.99 -11.06 5.01
CA PHE A 54 -2.94 -10.78 4.00
C PHE A 54 -3.44 -10.00 2.77
N GLY A 55 -4.44 -9.14 2.97
CA GLY A 55 -5.11 -8.42 1.89
C GLY A 55 -4.22 -7.40 1.20
N ALA A 56 -3.40 -6.66 1.96
CA ALA A 56 -2.52 -5.68 1.38
C ALA A 56 -1.40 -6.35 0.57
N THR A 57 -0.85 -7.46 1.07
CA THR A 57 0.20 -8.25 0.39
C THR A 57 -0.29 -8.84 -0.92
N LEU A 58 -1.51 -9.38 -0.96
CA LEU A 58 -2.08 -9.91 -2.21
C LEU A 58 -2.24 -8.81 -3.27
N VAL A 59 -2.83 -7.68 -2.89
CA VAL A 59 -3.04 -6.55 -3.80
C VAL A 59 -1.71 -5.96 -4.28
N SER A 60 -0.75 -5.80 -3.37
CA SER A 60 0.55 -5.25 -3.70
C SER A 60 1.36 -6.18 -4.59
N THR A 61 1.31 -7.50 -4.35
CA THR A 61 2.04 -8.48 -5.16
C THR A 61 1.51 -8.48 -6.59
N ILE A 62 0.18 -8.54 -6.77
CA ILE A 62 -0.44 -8.51 -8.09
C ILE A 62 -0.11 -7.18 -8.79
N ALA A 63 -0.32 -6.04 -8.13
CA ALA A 63 0.01 -4.73 -8.70
C ALA A 63 1.49 -4.62 -9.11
N GLY A 64 2.41 -5.12 -8.27
CA GLY A 64 3.85 -5.13 -8.53
C GLY A 64 4.23 -5.99 -9.74
N LEU A 65 3.59 -7.16 -9.90
CA LEU A 65 3.77 -8.03 -11.07
C LEU A 65 3.28 -7.37 -12.35
N LEU A 66 2.10 -6.72 -12.34
CA LEU A 66 1.62 -5.97 -13.50
C LEU A 66 2.58 -4.82 -13.86
N LEU A 67 3.08 -4.09 -12.86
CA LEU A 67 4.05 -3.01 -13.04
C LEU A 67 5.37 -3.50 -13.65
N ALA A 68 5.84 -4.68 -13.22
CA ALA A 68 7.05 -5.29 -13.77
C ALA A 68 6.88 -5.73 -15.23
N GLY A 69 5.69 -6.25 -15.58
CA GLY A 69 5.35 -6.55 -16.98
C GLY A 69 5.30 -5.30 -17.86
N TRP A 70 4.92 -4.14 -17.31
CA TRP A 70 4.83 -2.88 -18.06
C TRP A 70 6.16 -2.13 -18.19
N SER A 71 7.05 -2.21 -17.19
CA SER A 71 8.31 -1.47 -17.17
C SER A 71 9.52 -2.39 -16.96
N PRO A 72 10.06 -3.01 -18.03
CA PRO A 72 11.07 -4.06 -17.95
C PRO A 72 12.38 -3.64 -17.26
N GLY A 73 12.76 -2.36 -17.34
CA GLY A 73 14.06 -1.88 -16.86
C GLY A 73 14.27 -1.97 -15.35
N LEU A 74 13.20 -1.99 -14.53
CA LEU A 74 13.26 -2.08 -13.06
C LEU A 74 12.19 -3.02 -12.48
N GLY A 75 11.76 -3.99 -13.28
CA GLY A 75 10.62 -4.85 -12.94
C GLY A 75 10.84 -5.68 -11.66
N ILE A 76 12.03 -6.26 -11.49
CA ILE A 76 12.37 -7.08 -10.32
C ILE A 76 12.30 -6.25 -9.03
N PHE A 77 12.88 -5.04 -9.04
CA PHE A 77 12.82 -4.13 -7.89
C PHE A 77 11.38 -3.68 -7.60
N SER A 78 10.58 -3.44 -8.64
CA SER A 78 9.17 -3.06 -8.47
C SER A 78 8.36 -4.17 -7.78
N VAL A 79 8.58 -5.43 -8.14
CA VAL A 79 7.94 -6.57 -7.48
C VAL A 79 8.41 -6.68 -6.03
N SER A 80 9.72 -6.64 -5.77
CA SER A 80 10.27 -6.76 -4.42
C SER A 80 9.77 -5.66 -3.49
N PHE A 81 9.80 -4.39 -3.92
CA PHE A 81 9.28 -3.28 -3.11
C PHE A 81 7.77 -3.37 -2.90
N SER A 82 7.02 -3.83 -3.90
CA SER A 82 5.57 -3.96 -3.76
C SER A 82 5.19 -5.06 -2.77
N ILE A 83 5.85 -6.22 -2.84
CA ILE A 83 5.67 -7.30 -1.85
C ILE A 83 6.03 -6.80 -0.44
N LEU A 84 7.18 -6.14 -0.30
CA LEU A 84 7.66 -5.63 0.97
C LEU A 84 6.70 -4.58 1.56
N TYR A 85 6.12 -3.72 0.73
CA TYR A 85 5.16 -2.72 1.17
C TYR A 85 3.87 -3.35 1.70
N GLY A 86 3.31 -4.31 0.96
CA GLY A 86 2.11 -5.02 1.38
C GLY A 86 2.34 -5.80 2.66
N LEU A 87 3.50 -6.45 2.79
CA LEU A 87 3.87 -7.18 4.00
C LEU A 87 4.05 -6.24 5.20
N MET A 88 4.77 -5.12 5.05
CA MET A 88 4.91 -4.13 6.12
C MET A 88 3.57 -3.57 6.57
N LEU A 89 2.67 -3.32 5.62
CA LEU A 89 1.36 -2.81 5.93
C LEU A 89 0.50 -3.85 6.64
N ASP A 90 0.44 -5.09 6.15
CA ASP A 90 -0.30 -6.17 6.81
C ASP A 90 0.25 -6.42 8.22
N VAL A 91 1.58 -6.46 8.40
CA VAL A 91 2.21 -6.57 9.73
C VAL A 91 1.83 -5.39 10.62
N SER A 92 1.86 -4.16 10.10
CA SER A 92 1.47 -2.98 10.88
C SER A 92 -0.01 -3.01 11.26
N LEU A 93 -0.89 -3.46 10.37
CA LEU A 93 -2.31 -3.61 10.64
C LEU A 93 -2.59 -4.74 11.65
N LEU A 94 -1.84 -5.84 11.58
CA LEU A 94 -1.92 -6.95 12.55
C LEU A 94 -1.42 -6.52 13.94
N VAL A 95 -0.29 -5.82 14.01
CA VAL A 95 0.32 -5.37 15.28
C VAL A 95 -0.52 -4.28 15.95
N LEU A 96 -1.00 -3.30 15.19
CA LEU A 96 -1.81 -2.20 15.76
C LEU A 96 -3.27 -2.59 16.01
N HIS A 97 -3.73 -3.68 15.40
CA HIS A 97 -5.09 -4.22 15.45
C HIS A 97 -6.15 -3.09 15.44
N PRO A 98 -6.20 -2.28 14.36
CA PRO A 98 -7.01 -1.06 14.31
C PRO A 98 -8.52 -1.33 14.22
N LEU A 99 -8.92 -2.57 13.93
CA LEU A 99 -10.31 -2.99 13.85
C LEU A 99 -10.72 -3.60 15.19
N ARG A 100 -11.52 -2.88 15.97
CA ARG A 100 -12.11 -3.44 17.21
C ARG A 100 -13.27 -4.37 16.86
N GLU A 101 -13.54 -5.34 17.74
CA GLU A 101 -14.64 -6.33 17.63
C GLU A 101 -16.02 -5.71 17.36
N THR A 102 -16.20 -4.42 17.65
CA THR A 102 -17.42 -3.65 17.37
C THR A 102 -17.52 -3.10 15.93
N GLY A 103 -16.59 -3.47 15.03
CA GLY A 103 -16.52 -2.93 13.66
C GLY A 103 -16.05 -1.47 13.59
N ARG A 104 -15.69 -0.88 14.74
CA ARG A 104 -15.17 0.49 14.84
C ARG A 104 -13.68 0.50 14.52
N LEU A 105 -13.33 1.17 13.42
CA LEU A 105 -11.95 1.42 13.03
C LEU A 105 -11.37 2.58 13.86
N ASP A 106 -10.28 2.31 14.58
CA ASP A 106 -9.51 3.37 15.25
C ASP A 106 -8.70 4.14 14.19
N ALA A 107 -9.23 5.31 13.82
CA ALA A 107 -8.69 6.18 12.78
C ALA A 107 -7.22 6.52 13.01
N ARG A 108 -6.82 6.69 14.28
CA ARG A 108 -5.47 7.13 14.64
C ARG A 108 -4.47 6.00 14.42
N ARG A 109 -4.82 4.79 14.86
CA ARG A 109 -3.98 3.59 14.67
C ARG A 109 -3.85 3.20 13.21
N PHE A 110 -4.95 3.22 12.46
CA PHE A 110 -4.93 2.89 11.03
C PHE A 110 -4.06 3.87 10.24
N THR A 111 -4.26 5.18 10.47
CA THR A 111 -3.46 6.21 9.78
C THR A 111 -1.99 6.11 10.17
N PHE A 112 -1.68 5.82 11.44
CA PHE A 112 -0.30 5.62 11.89
C PHE A 112 0.35 4.39 11.24
N ALA A 113 -0.35 3.26 11.16
CA ALA A 113 0.13 2.03 10.51
C ALA A 113 0.45 2.26 9.01
N VAL A 114 -0.47 2.93 8.30
CA VAL A 114 -0.30 3.26 6.87
C VAL A 114 0.85 4.26 6.67
N THR A 115 0.96 5.27 7.54
CA THR A 115 2.03 6.27 7.45
C THR A 115 3.39 5.65 7.73
N LEU A 116 3.51 4.87 8.79
CA LEU A 116 4.76 4.19 9.16
C LEU A 116 5.24 3.26 8.05
N SER A 117 4.33 2.47 7.48
CA SER A 117 4.64 1.56 6.37
C SER A 117 5.07 2.32 5.10
N THR A 118 4.42 3.44 4.81
CA THR A 118 4.73 4.28 3.63
C THR A 118 6.08 4.98 3.77
N VAL A 119 6.39 5.53 4.95
CA VAL A 119 7.69 6.15 5.23
C VAL A 119 8.80 5.10 5.17
N ALA A 120 8.58 3.95 5.80
CA ALA A 120 9.60 2.90 5.87
C ALA A 120 9.91 2.30 4.49
N ILE A 121 8.90 2.01 3.67
CA ILE A 121 9.16 1.53 2.30
C ILE A 121 9.85 2.61 1.45
N GLY A 122 9.49 3.89 1.63
CA GLY A 122 10.13 5.00 0.93
C GLY A 122 11.62 5.09 1.27
N ALA A 123 11.97 5.00 2.55
CA ALA A 123 13.36 4.99 3.01
C ALA A 123 14.15 3.77 2.49
N ILE A 124 13.52 2.57 2.47
CA ILE A 124 14.14 1.35 1.94
C ILE A 124 14.37 1.49 0.43
N ALA A 125 13.38 1.96 -0.32
CA ALA A 125 13.48 2.18 -1.76
C ALA A 125 14.59 3.18 -2.11
N TYR A 126 14.70 4.28 -1.34
CA TYR A 126 15.79 5.25 -1.50
C TYR A 126 17.16 4.63 -1.22
N SER A 127 17.29 3.87 -0.12
CA SER A 127 18.55 3.23 0.28
C SER A 127 19.05 2.22 -0.76
N VAL A 128 18.15 1.43 -1.35
CA VAL A 128 18.51 0.49 -2.42
C VAL A 128 18.90 1.24 -3.70
N THR A 129 18.19 2.33 -4.03
CA THR A 129 18.53 3.17 -5.20
C THR A 129 19.92 3.81 -5.05
N LEU A 130 20.28 4.21 -3.83
CA LEU A 130 21.61 4.70 -3.48
C LEU A 130 22.67 3.59 -3.59
N ALA A 131 22.38 2.39 -3.10
CA ALA A 131 23.28 1.23 -3.20
C ALA A 131 23.55 0.81 -4.65
N LEU A 132 22.54 0.95 -5.53
CA LEU A 132 22.66 0.72 -6.97
C LEU A 132 23.36 1.85 -7.73
N ARG A 133 23.80 2.92 -7.04
CA ARG A 133 24.44 4.12 -7.61
C ARG A 133 23.62 4.83 -8.69
N LEU A 134 22.29 4.65 -8.69
CA LEU A 134 21.39 5.30 -9.64
C LEU A 134 21.16 6.78 -9.32
N LEU A 135 21.43 7.19 -8.07
CA LEU A 135 21.45 8.60 -7.65
C LEU A 135 22.72 8.94 -6.86
N PRO A 136 23.28 10.16 -7.03
CA PRO A 136 24.31 10.68 -6.14
C PRO A 136 23.72 10.91 -4.74
N ARG A 137 24.50 10.58 -3.70
CA ARG A 137 24.07 10.73 -2.30
C ARG A 137 23.75 12.19 -1.98
N ASN A 138 22.48 12.47 -1.67
CA ASN A 138 22.05 13.81 -1.26
C ASN A 138 21.07 13.71 -0.08
N LEU A 139 21.45 14.28 1.07
CA LEU A 139 20.61 14.35 2.26
C LEU A 139 19.27 15.05 1.99
N GLY A 140 19.22 15.99 1.04
CA GLY A 140 17.98 16.66 0.67
C GLY A 140 16.93 15.71 0.12
N VAL A 141 17.33 14.71 -0.69
CA VAL A 141 16.41 13.74 -1.28
C VAL A 141 15.86 12.79 -0.21
N GLU A 142 16.68 12.43 0.77
CA GLU A 142 16.26 11.59 1.91
C GLU A 142 15.19 12.29 2.76
N VAL A 143 15.40 13.56 3.11
CA VAL A 143 14.41 14.37 3.85
C VAL A 143 13.13 14.52 3.03
N VAL A 144 13.24 14.76 1.72
CA VAL A 144 12.07 14.87 0.84
C VAL A 144 11.30 13.55 0.80
N VAL A 145 11.96 12.40 0.66
CA VAL A 145 11.30 11.08 0.66
C VAL A 145 10.58 10.81 1.98
N LEU A 146 11.19 11.15 3.12
CA LEU A 146 10.56 10.99 4.44
C LEU A 146 9.35 11.91 4.63
N VAL A 147 9.48 13.19 4.27
CA VAL A 147 8.40 14.17 4.39
C VAL A 147 7.25 13.83 3.44
N PHE A 148 7.58 13.52 2.18
CA PHE A 148 6.58 13.17 1.16
C PHE A 148 5.91 11.83 1.46
N GLY A 149 6.67 10.82 1.88
CA GLY A 149 6.14 9.54 2.34
C GLY A 149 5.23 9.69 3.57
N GLY A 150 5.60 10.58 4.50
CA GLY A 150 4.79 10.92 5.65
C GLY A 150 3.46 11.57 5.24
N ILE A 151 3.52 12.64 4.44
CA ILE A 151 2.32 13.36 3.96
C ILE A 151 1.39 12.41 3.20
N THR A 152 1.93 11.67 2.22
CA THR A 152 1.13 10.77 1.37
C THR A 152 0.55 9.60 2.15
N GLY A 153 1.32 9.01 3.07
CA GLY A 153 0.85 7.95 3.96
C GLY A 153 -0.24 8.43 4.92
N THR A 154 -0.13 9.66 5.43
CA THR A 154 -1.14 10.25 6.32
C THR A 154 -2.44 10.52 5.56
N ILE A 155 -2.35 11.09 4.35
CA ILE A 155 -3.50 11.34 3.48
C ILE A 155 -4.17 10.02 3.09
N GLY A 156 -3.39 9.03 2.63
CA GLY A 156 -3.92 7.71 2.25
C GLY A 156 -4.59 6.99 3.41
N GLY A 157 -3.99 7.06 4.60
CA GLY A 157 -4.56 6.52 5.83
C GLY A 157 -5.87 7.21 6.23
N TYR A 158 -5.90 8.54 6.23
CA TYR A 158 -7.09 9.33 6.58
C TYR A 158 -8.25 9.09 5.60
N LEU A 159 -7.98 9.09 4.29
CA LEU A 159 -8.97 8.76 3.27
C LEU A 159 -9.50 7.33 3.44
N GLY A 160 -8.63 6.39 3.85
CA GLY A 160 -9.02 5.00 4.11
C GLY A 160 -10.00 4.90 5.26
N VAL A 161 -9.79 5.66 6.34
CA VAL A 161 -10.75 5.77 7.45
C VAL A 161 -12.08 6.35 6.97
N LEU A 162 -12.05 7.40 6.15
CA LEU A 162 -13.25 8.08 5.69
C LEU A 162 -14.11 7.16 4.81
N ILE A 163 -13.48 6.43 3.91
CA ILE A 163 -14.12 5.40 3.09
C ILE A 163 -14.62 4.24 3.97
N TRP A 164 -13.83 3.78 4.94
CA TRP A 164 -14.24 2.71 5.85
C TRP A 164 -15.46 3.08 6.69
N ARG A 165 -15.52 4.30 7.23
CA ARG A 165 -16.70 4.79 7.95
C ARG A 165 -17.94 4.77 7.07
N ARG A 166 -17.79 5.13 5.80
CA ARG A 166 -18.90 5.11 4.84
C ARG A 166 -19.35 3.69 4.51
N ILE A 167 -18.42 2.77 4.29
CA ILE A 167 -18.71 1.35 4.02
C ILE A 167 -19.29 0.65 5.27
N GLY A 168 -18.76 0.93 6.45
CA GLY A 168 -19.25 0.39 7.73
C GLY A 168 -20.72 0.73 7.98
N THR A 169 -21.20 1.87 7.46
CA THR A 169 -22.61 2.25 7.51
C THR A 169 -23.51 1.29 6.69
N TYR A 170 -22.98 0.68 5.62
CA TYR A 170 -23.69 -0.31 4.81
C TYR A 170 -23.52 -1.75 5.32
N LEU A 171 -22.47 -2.03 6.11
CA LEU A 171 -22.24 -3.35 6.71
C LEU A 171 -23.03 -3.58 8.02
N GLN A 172 -23.58 -2.53 8.62
CA GLN A 172 -24.43 -2.60 9.83
C GLN A 172 -25.94 -2.55 9.54
N ARG A 173 -26.35 -2.57 8.26
CA ARG A 173 -27.73 -2.83 7.85
C ARG A 173 -27.85 -4.26 7.35
#